data_AF-A0A0C9RK64-F1
#
_entry.id   AF-A0A0C9RK64-F1
#
_cell.length_a   1.000
_cell.length_b   1.000
_cell.length_c   1.000
_cell.angle_alpha   90.00
_cell.angle_beta   90.00
_cell.angle_gamma   90.00
#
_symmetry.space_group_name_H-M   'P 1'
#
loop_
_entity.id
_entity.type
_entity.pdbx_description
1 polymer ?
#
loop_
_entity_poly.entity_id
_entity_poly.type
_entity_poly.pdbx_seq_one_letter_code
_entity_poly.pdbx_strand_id
1 'polypeptide(L)'
;IFHNCSILHAQLFLKVAKKCTSVPEVSVEFVQPHINHVRKVAGTNHVGLGAGYDGINLTPAGLEDVSKYPELFAELLAQGWSEGDIQKLAGLNLIRVFKSVEQIRDRMAADGMEPLEEDIPNEDILGRDYCRYNLKHHLAITP
;
A
#
# COMPACT_ATOMS: atom_id res chain seq x y z
N ILE A 1 -13.62 -39.98 10.91
CA ILE A 1 -13.06 -40.11 9.54
C ILE A 1 -11.61 -39.67 9.63
N PHE A 2 -10.74 -40.67 9.75
CA PHE A 2 -9.30 -40.61 9.99
C PHE A 2 -8.59 -39.74 8.94
N HIS A 3 -7.72 -38.82 9.36
CA HIS A 3 -6.25 -38.96 9.36
C HIS A 3 -5.65 -39.36 8.00
N ASN A 4 -4.67 -38.55 7.56
CA ASN A 4 -3.73 -38.73 6.44
C ASN A 4 -4.04 -38.00 5.13
N CYS A 5 -3.48 -36.79 4.97
CA CYS A 5 -2.71 -36.46 3.77
C CYS A 5 -1.72 -35.31 4.05
N SER A 6 -0.77 -35.56 4.95
CA SER A 6 0.54 -34.93 4.84
C SER A 6 1.17 -35.42 3.52
N ILE A 7 1.92 -34.54 2.82
CA ILE A 7 2.81 -34.80 1.64
C ILE A 7 2.44 -34.04 0.32
N LEU A 8 1.52 -33.06 0.29
CA LEU A 8 1.36 -32.23 -0.94
C LEU A 8 1.48 -30.71 -0.80
N HIS A 9 2.10 -30.21 0.28
CA HIS A 9 2.45 -28.78 0.37
C HIS A 9 3.97 -28.51 0.39
N ALA A 10 4.81 -29.54 0.50
CA ALA A 10 6.26 -29.36 0.55
C ALA A 10 6.93 -29.23 -0.84
N GLN A 11 6.27 -29.61 -1.93
CA GLN A 11 6.86 -29.54 -3.27
C GLN A 11 6.68 -28.18 -3.98
N LEU A 12 5.87 -27.27 -3.43
CA LEU A 12 5.71 -25.92 -3.99
C LEU A 12 6.72 -24.92 -3.40
N PHE A 13 7.07 -25.06 -2.11
CA PHE A 13 7.97 -24.13 -1.43
C PHE A 13 9.45 -24.28 -1.85
N LEU A 14 9.92 -25.49 -2.19
CA LEU A 14 11.29 -25.70 -2.68
C LEU A 14 11.49 -25.30 -4.15
N LYS A 15 10.42 -25.19 -4.94
CA LYS A 15 10.51 -24.72 -6.35
C LYS A 15 10.69 -23.20 -6.45
N VAL A 16 10.17 -22.44 -5.50
CA VAL A 16 10.34 -20.97 -5.46
C VAL A 16 11.71 -20.59 -4.92
N ALA A 17 12.19 -21.26 -3.87
CA ALA A 17 13.51 -20.99 -3.28
C ALA A 17 14.69 -21.28 -4.24
N LYS A 18 14.53 -22.20 -5.21
CA LYS A 18 15.55 -22.49 -6.24
C LYS A 18 15.59 -21.50 -7.41
N LYS A 19 14.67 -20.52 -7.48
CA LYS A 19 14.56 -19.59 -8.62
C LYS A 19 14.91 -18.14 -8.28
N CYS A 20 15.45 -17.90 -7.08
CA CYS A 20 15.93 -16.60 -6.62
C CYS A 20 17.41 -16.35 -6.96
N THR A 21 17.94 -16.97 -8.03
CA THR A 21 19.33 -16.74 -8.46
C THR A 21 19.45 -15.72 -9.59
N SER A 22 18.34 -15.36 -10.24
CA SER A 22 18.28 -14.28 -11.23
C SER A 22 16.90 -13.65 -11.18
N VAL A 23 16.78 -12.49 -10.53
CA VAL A 23 15.59 -11.64 -10.66
C VAL A 23 15.55 -11.19 -12.12
N PRO A 24 14.48 -11.49 -12.88
CA PRO A 24 14.38 -11.00 -14.25
C PRO A 24 14.43 -9.48 -14.22
N GLU A 25 15.21 -8.90 -15.12
CA GLU A 25 15.30 -7.45 -15.27
C GLU A 25 13.92 -6.92 -15.67
N VAL A 26 13.35 -6.07 -14.82
CA VAL A 26 12.05 -5.42 -15.06
C VAL A 26 12.35 -3.99 -15.50
N SER A 27 11.76 -3.55 -16.61
CA SER A 27 11.89 -2.18 -17.11
C SER A 27 10.61 -1.36 -16.90
N VAL A 28 10.68 -0.06 -17.15
CA VAL A 28 9.51 0.85 -17.14
C VAL A 28 8.32 0.34 -17.98
N GLU A 29 8.59 -0.41 -19.05
CA GLU A 29 7.57 -1.02 -19.92
C GLU A 29 6.66 -2.01 -19.17
N PHE A 30 7.13 -2.60 -18.08
CA PHE A 30 6.32 -3.50 -17.25
C PHE A 30 5.43 -2.76 -16.25
N VAL A 31 5.75 -1.50 -15.91
CA VAL A 31 4.94 -0.69 -14.98
C VAL A 31 3.66 -0.19 -15.67
N GLN A 32 3.76 0.14 -16.95
CA GLN A 32 2.67 0.72 -17.73
C GLN A 32 1.43 -0.21 -17.83
N PRO A 33 1.56 -1.54 -18.09
CA PRO A 33 0.45 -2.49 -18.00
C PRO A 33 -0.28 -2.51 -16.65
N HIS A 34 0.44 -2.34 -15.53
CA HIS A 34 -0.19 -2.28 -14.21
C HIS A 34 -1.05 -1.02 -14.05
N ILE A 35 -0.53 0.14 -14.45
CA ILE A 35 -1.29 1.41 -14.42
C ILE A 35 -2.53 1.30 -15.33
N ASN A 36 -2.36 0.75 -16.54
CA ASN A 36 -3.46 0.54 -17.49
C ASN A 36 -4.52 -0.44 -16.97
N HIS A 37 -4.10 -1.50 -16.26
CA HIS A 37 -5.03 -2.43 -15.65
C HIS A 37 -5.90 -1.75 -14.58
N VAL A 38 -5.30 -0.98 -13.66
CA VAL A 38 -6.05 -0.23 -12.65
C VAL A 38 -6.97 0.80 -13.31
N ARG A 39 -6.49 1.54 -14.31
CA ARG A 39 -7.32 2.46 -15.11
C ARG A 39 -8.51 1.75 -15.74
N LYS A 40 -8.34 0.54 -16.27
CA LYS A 40 -9.42 -0.24 -16.90
C LYS A 40 -10.46 -0.71 -15.88
N VAL A 41 -10.03 -1.14 -14.70
CA VAL A 41 -10.91 -1.72 -13.68
C VAL A 41 -11.60 -0.64 -12.83
N ALA A 42 -10.83 0.33 -12.33
CA ALA A 42 -11.33 1.36 -11.42
C ALA A 42 -11.68 2.68 -12.13
N GLY A 43 -11.21 2.89 -13.37
CA GLY A 43 -11.37 4.14 -14.11
C GLY A 43 -10.23 5.13 -13.86
N THR A 44 -10.01 6.05 -14.81
CA THR A 44 -8.86 6.98 -14.77
C THR A 44 -8.87 7.94 -13.58
N ASN A 45 -10.04 8.17 -12.95
CA ASN A 45 -10.13 9.00 -11.77
C ASN A 45 -9.64 8.28 -10.50
N HIS A 46 -9.34 6.98 -10.54
CA HIS A 46 -9.07 6.15 -9.34
C HIS A 46 -7.68 5.50 -9.36
N VAL A 47 -6.76 6.02 -10.16
CA VAL A 47 -5.37 5.54 -10.26
C VAL A 47 -4.42 6.62 -9.77
N GLY A 48 -3.34 6.22 -9.11
CA GLY A 48 -2.29 7.09 -8.58
C GLY A 48 -0.93 6.40 -8.59
N LEU A 49 0.11 7.13 -8.19
CA LEU A 49 1.47 6.62 -8.09
C LEU A 49 1.91 6.53 -6.63
N GLY A 50 2.61 5.44 -6.30
CA GLY A 50 3.20 5.20 -4.99
C GLY A 50 4.39 4.28 -5.14
N ALA A 51 5.55 4.84 -5.50
CA ALA A 51 6.70 4.06 -5.97
C ALA A 51 7.43 3.28 -4.87
N GLY A 52 7.31 3.69 -3.60
CA GLY A 52 7.99 3.01 -2.49
C GLY A 52 9.53 3.08 -2.56
N TYR A 53 10.08 4.12 -3.20
CA TYR A 53 11.51 4.42 -3.18
C TYR A 53 12.05 4.42 -1.74
N ASP A 54 13.32 4.04 -1.59
CA ASP A 54 14.03 3.84 -0.31
C ASP A 54 13.45 2.74 0.61
N GLY A 55 12.32 2.11 0.24
CA GLY A 55 11.72 0.97 0.94
C GLY A 55 11.94 -0.39 0.26
N ILE A 56 12.59 -0.42 -0.90
CA ILE A 56 12.80 -1.62 -1.72
C ILE A 56 14.25 -1.75 -2.18
N ASN A 57 14.70 -2.98 -2.40
CA ASN A 57 16.10 -3.27 -2.80
C ASN A 57 16.35 -3.15 -4.32
N LEU A 58 15.29 -3.16 -5.13
CA LEU A 58 15.38 -3.18 -6.59
C LEU A 58 14.27 -2.31 -7.18
N THR A 59 14.63 -1.49 -8.15
CA THR A 59 13.72 -0.66 -8.94
C THR A 59 13.74 -1.12 -10.40
N PRO A 60 12.66 -0.87 -11.18
CA PRO A 60 12.69 -1.15 -12.61
C PRO A 60 13.72 -0.29 -13.34
N ALA A 61 14.34 -0.83 -14.40
CA ALA A 61 15.22 -0.06 -15.28
C ALA A 61 14.44 1.08 -15.95
N GLY A 62 15.03 2.28 -15.96
CA GLY A 62 14.37 3.54 -16.35
C GLY A 62 13.53 4.18 -15.24
N LEU A 63 13.48 3.58 -14.04
CA LEU A 63 12.81 4.08 -12.84
C LEU A 63 13.71 3.97 -11.61
N GLU A 64 15.02 4.19 -11.79
CA GLU A 64 16.04 3.95 -10.77
C GLU A 64 15.80 4.72 -9.47
N ASP A 65 15.33 5.96 -9.58
CA ASP A 65 15.12 6.87 -8.47
C ASP A 65 13.98 7.86 -8.73
N VAL A 66 13.73 8.74 -7.75
CA VAL A 66 12.66 9.75 -7.78
C VAL A 66 12.78 10.75 -8.92
N SER A 67 13.93 10.88 -9.59
CA SER A 67 14.08 11.75 -10.75
C SER A 67 13.40 11.20 -12.01
N LYS A 68 12.95 9.93 -12.01
CA LYS A 68 12.47 9.19 -13.19
C LYS A 68 10.99 9.28 -13.51
N TYR A 69 10.22 10.06 -12.74
CA TYR A 69 8.81 10.29 -13.04
C TYR A 69 8.55 10.92 -14.43
N PRO A 70 9.38 11.86 -14.95
CA PRO A 70 9.20 12.39 -16.30
C PRO A 70 9.27 11.32 -17.38
N GLU A 71 10.18 10.36 -17.28
CA GLU A 71 10.32 9.24 -18.23
C GLU A 71 9.07 8.34 -18.22
N LEU A 72 8.51 8.05 -17.03
CA LEU A 72 7.25 7.32 -16.91
C LEU A 72 6.09 8.05 -17.58
N PHE A 73 5.98 9.36 -17.38
CA PHE A 73 4.92 10.15 -17.99
C PHE A 73 5.08 10.24 -19.51
N ALA A 74 6.31 10.36 -20.01
CA ALA A 74 6.59 10.33 -21.44
C ALA A 74 6.15 9.01 -22.08
N GLU A 75 6.44 7.87 -21.46
CA GLU A 75 6.01 6.55 -21.93
C GLU A 75 4.47 6.43 -21.96
N LEU A 76 3.79 6.88 -20.90
CA LEU A 76 2.33 6.84 -20.84
C LEU A 76 1.68 7.74 -21.92
N LEU A 77 2.24 8.93 -22.16
CA LEU A 77 1.80 9.84 -23.22
C LEU A 77 1.96 9.21 -24.60
N ALA A 78 3.12 8.59 -24.87
CA ALA A 78 3.38 7.89 -26.14
C ALA A 78 2.37 6.78 -26.42
N GLN A 79 1.75 6.23 -25.37
CA GLN A 79 0.81 5.13 -25.40
C GLN A 79 -0.66 5.58 -25.34
N GLY A 80 -0.92 6.87 -25.56
CA GLY A 80 -2.27 7.42 -25.71
C GLY A 80 -2.96 7.85 -24.41
N TRP A 81 -2.20 8.07 -23.33
CA TRP A 81 -2.73 8.85 -22.21
C TRP A 81 -2.87 10.31 -22.61
N SER A 82 -3.98 10.93 -22.24
CA SER A 82 -4.15 12.37 -22.40
C SER A 82 -3.39 13.13 -21.32
N GLU A 83 -2.99 14.38 -21.59
CA GLU A 83 -2.36 15.23 -20.58
C GLU A 83 -3.22 15.37 -19.32
N GLY A 84 -4.54 15.49 -19.49
CA GLY A 84 -5.49 15.55 -18.37
C GLY A 84 -5.52 14.26 -17.54
N ASP A 85 -5.35 13.10 -18.16
CA ASP A 85 -5.24 11.83 -17.45
C ASP A 85 -3.90 11.68 -16.74
N ILE A 86 -2.82 12.20 -17.31
CA ILE A 86 -1.51 12.26 -16.64
C ILE A 86 -1.56 13.17 -15.41
N GLN A 87 -2.18 14.35 -15.49
CA GLN A 87 -2.36 15.24 -14.33
C GLN A 87 -3.14 14.56 -13.20
N LYS A 88 -4.18 13.79 -13.55
CA LYS A 88 -4.94 12.98 -12.60
C LYS A 88 -4.08 11.93 -11.92
N LEU A 89 -3.34 11.15 -12.70
CA LEU A 89 -2.41 10.12 -12.20
C LEU A 89 -1.32 10.72 -11.31
N ALA A 90 -0.72 11.84 -11.73
CA ALA A 90 0.38 12.50 -11.05
C ALA A 90 -0.01 13.08 -9.69
N GLY A 91 -1.27 13.50 -9.51
CA GLY A 91 -1.70 13.97 -8.19
C GLY A 91 -3.12 14.51 -8.08
N LEU A 92 -3.80 14.89 -9.16
CA LEU A 92 -5.15 15.46 -9.01
C LEU A 92 -6.16 14.44 -8.46
N ASN A 93 -5.96 13.14 -8.70
CA ASN A 93 -6.79 12.11 -8.06
C ASN A 93 -6.57 12.07 -6.54
N LEU A 94 -5.31 12.12 -6.10
CA LEU A 94 -4.97 12.19 -4.68
C LEU A 94 -5.56 13.44 -4.03
N ILE A 95 -5.37 14.61 -4.63
CA ILE A 95 -5.89 15.89 -4.12
C ILE A 95 -7.42 15.86 -4.02
N ARG A 96 -8.12 15.29 -5.01
CA ARG A 96 -9.58 15.16 -4.95
C ARG A 96 -10.03 14.30 -3.77
N VAL A 97 -9.38 13.16 -3.54
CA VAL A 97 -9.70 12.28 -2.41
C VAL A 97 -9.37 12.97 -1.10
N PHE A 98 -8.22 13.62 -0.99
CA PHE A 98 -7.81 14.29 0.23
C PHE A 98 -8.75 15.44 0.61
N LYS A 99 -9.18 16.25 -0.36
CA LYS A 99 -10.25 17.26 -0.15
C LYS A 99 -11.56 16.65 0.33
N SER A 100 -11.92 15.47 -0.17
CA SER A 100 -13.13 14.78 0.28
C SER A 100 -13.00 14.31 1.73
N VAL A 101 -11.81 13.84 2.14
CA VAL A 101 -11.51 13.48 3.54
C VAL A 101 -11.60 14.71 4.45
N GLU A 102 -11.06 15.86 4.03
CA GLU A 102 -11.17 17.12 4.78
C GLU A 102 -12.63 17.56 4.96
N GLN A 103 -13.45 17.42 3.91
CA GLN A 103 -14.88 17.72 4.01
C GLN A 103 -15.62 16.81 4.99
N ILE A 104 -15.26 15.53 5.06
CA ILE A 104 -15.85 14.61 6.04
C ILE A 104 -15.42 14.98 7.45
N ARG A 105 -14.14 15.28 7.68
CA ARG A 105 -13.64 15.81 8.96
C ARG A 105 -14.45 17.03 9.41
N ASP A 106 -14.64 18.01 8.53
CA ASP A 106 -15.34 19.26 8.87
C ASP A 106 -16.83 19.03 9.15
N ARG A 107 -17.47 18.10 8.42
CA ARG A 107 -18.86 17.70 8.69
C ARG A 107 -18.99 17.00 10.05
N MET A 108 -18.12 16.03 10.34
CA MET A 108 -18.14 15.33 11.63
C MET A 108 -17.99 16.30 12.81
N ALA A 109 -17.10 17.28 12.67
CA ALA A 109 -16.94 18.33 13.68
C ALA A 109 -18.19 19.23 13.79
N ALA A 110 -18.80 19.63 12.67
CA ALA A 110 -20.02 20.42 12.66
C ALA A 110 -21.24 19.67 13.24
N ASP A 111 -21.27 18.34 13.06
CA ASP A 111 -22.29 17.45 13.62
C ASP A 111 -22.07 17.18 15.12
N GLY A 112 -21.04 17.76 15.73
CA GLY A 112 -20.75 17.63 17.16
C GLY A 112 -20.15 16.27 17.54
N MET A 113 -19.49 15.58 16.59
CA MET A 113 -18.82 14.32 16.88
C MET A 113 -17.56 14.59 17.71
N GLU A 114 -17.56 14.05 18.94
CA GLU A 114 -16.39 14.07 19.82
C GLU A 114 -15.34 13.04 19.37
N PRO A 115 -14.05 13.23 19.70
CA PRO A 115 -13.01 12.24 19.46
C PRO A 115 -13.35 10.88 20.06
N LEU A 116 -13.00 9.80 19.36
CA LEU A 116 -13.18 8.45 19.86
C LEU A 116 -12.15 8.17 20.98
N GLU A 117 -12.64 8.01 22.20
CA GLU A 117 -11.84 7.63 23.38
C GLU A 117 -12.16 6.18 23.80
N GLU A 118 -11.67 5.22 23.03
CA GLU A 118 -11.79 3.79 23.34
C GLU A 118 -10.41 3.14 23.47
N ASP A 119 -10.20 2.40 24.57
CA ASP A 119 -8.98 1.63 24.77
C ASP A 119 -9.04 0.31 24.00
N ILE A 120 -7.93 -0.05 23.34
CA ILE A 120 -7.77 -1.38 22.74
C ILE A 120 -7.81 -2.43 23.87
N PRO A 121 -8.68 -3.45 23.79
CA PRO A 121 -8.73 -4.53 24.78
C PRO A 121 -7.39 -5.22 24.96
N ASN A 122 -7.03 -5.57 26.19
CA ASN A 122 -5.72 -6.17 26.47
C ASN A 122 -5.53 -7.52 25.78
N GLU A 123 -6.60 -8.28 25.55
CA GLU A 123 -6.58 -9.52 24.77
C GLU A 123 -6.17 -9.34 23.31
N ASP A 124 -6.47 -8.16 22.73
CA ASP A 124 -6.12 -7.83 21.34
C ASP A 124 -4.70 -7.25 21.21
N ILE A 125 -4.07 -6.90 22.34
CA ILE A 125 -2.69 -6.41 22.38
C ILE A 125 -1.74 -7.61 22.41
N LEU A 126 -1.51 -8.17 21.22
CA LEU A 126 -0.61 -9.31 21.00
C LEU A 126 0.87 -8.88 21.02
N GLY A 127 1.74 -9.69 21.64
CA GLY A 127 3.20 -9.50 21.60
C GLY A 127 3.82 -9.16 22.95
N ARG A 128 4.89 -8.35 22.93
CA ARG A 128 5.80 -8.06 24.07
C ARG A 128 5.14 -7.22 25.15
N ASP A 129 4.24 -7.82 25.90
CA ASP A 129 3.70 -7.36 27.18
C ASP A 129 4.76 -6.84 28.16
N TYR A 130 5.97 -7.39 28.11
CA TYR A 130 7.12 -6.94 28.90
C TYR A 130 7.74 -5.59 28.46
N CYS A 131 7.39 -5.06 27.29
CA CYS A 131 7.85 -3.76 26.78
C CYS A 131 6.78 -2.66 26.92
N ARG A 132 5.73 -2.88 27.70
CA ARG A 132 4.69 -1.88 27.97
C ARG A 132 4.38 -1.80 29.46
N TYR A 133 4.07 -0.60 29.94
CA TYR A 133 3.60 -0.41 31.30
C TYR A 133 2.07 -0.48 31.34
N ASN A 134 1.52 -1.44 32.07
CA ASN A 134 0.07 -1.53 32.25
C ASN A 134 -0.37 -0.64 33.42
N LEU A 135 -0.68 0.62 33.12
CA LEU A 135 -1.09 1.62 34.10
C LEU A 135 -2.37 1.24 34.86
N LYS A 136 -3.32 0.55 34.19
CA LYS A 136 -4.58 0.10 34.83
C LYS A 136 -4.36 -1.01 35.85
N HIS A 137 -3.33 -1.85 35.65
CA HIS A 137 -2.97 -2.89 36.62
C HIS A 137 -2.21 -2.34 37.83
N HIS A 138 -1.53 -1.19 37.69
CA HIS A 138 -0.76 -0.57 38.78
C HIS A 138 -1.62 0.28 39.72
N LEU A 139 -2.64 0.98 39.19
CA LEU A 139 -3.61 1.74 39.99
C LEU A 139 -4.49 0.86 40.90
N ALA A 140 -4.55 -0.45 40.67
CA ALA A 140 -5.21 -1.42 41.53
C ALA A 140 -4.32 -1.95 42.68
N ILE A 141 -3.02 -1.58 42.72
CA ILE A 141 -2.02 -2.13 43.65
C ILE A 141 -1.45 -1.02 44.58
N THR A 142 -1.67 0.25 44.27
CA THR A 142 -1.38 1.35 45.20
C THR A 142 -2.47 1.45 46.28
N PRO A 143 -2.11 1.46 47.59
CA PRO A 143 -3.07 1.48 48.70
C PRO A 143 -3.88 2.78 48.79
#